data_AF-A0A1F8FXN6-F1
#
_entry.id   AF-A0A1F8FXN6-F1
#
_cell.length_a   1.000
_cell.length_b   1.000
_cell.length_c   1.000
_cell.angle_alpha   90.00
_cell.angle_beta   90.00
_cell.angle_gamma   90.00
#
_symmetry.space_group_name_H-M   'P 1'
#
loop_
_entity.id
_entity.type
_entity.pdbx_description
1 polymer ?
#
loop_
_entity_poly.entity_id
_entity_poly.type
_entity_poly.pdbx_seq_one_letter_code
_entity_poly.pdbx_strand_id
1 'polypeptide(L)'
;MRFTILGLAAAFVAVAYFSYAYFDALEDFALAHPVAGPFIFISIEIIDVVFAPGSTLALVPIAGRLWGPWLGTLFTMIGWVAGSFLAFFFAHRFGRPWVRRLVSARKLESIRRILPKHLFWGVVFFRLVLPLDVTSYAIGLFTPINYRKYLTATAIGVAPGAFFLSFLGTLPLLYQAVLFSAAVIITYFYIRRTGLMGS
;
A
#
# COMPACT_ATOMS: atom_id res chain seq x y z
N MET A 1 20.24 -4.44 -0.61
CA MET A 1 18.96 -4.77 -1.29
C MET A 1 18.44 -6.16 -0.92
N ARG A 2 19.24 -7.23 -1.00
CA ARG A 2 18.83 -8.60 -0.62
C ARG A 2 18.34 -8.73 0.83
N PHE A 3 19.05 -8.14 1.81
CA PHE A 3 18.63 -8.15 3.22
C PHE A 3 17.34 -7.37 3.49
N THR A 4 17.09 -6.29 2.73
CA THR A 4 15.86 -5.49 2.85
C THR A 4 14.65 -6.26 2.33
N ILE A 5 14.80 -6.95 1.19
CA ILE A 5 13.75 -7.79 0.61
C ILE A 5 13.44 -8.97 1.54
N LEU A 6 14.48 -9.61 2.09
CA LEU A 6 14.32 -10.70 3.08
C LEU A 6 13.70 -10.20 4.39
N GLY A 7 14.06 -9.01 4.86
CA GLY A 7 13.46 -8.38 6.04
C GLY A 7 11.99 -8.04 5.85
N LEU A 8 11.60 -7.47 4.71
CA LEU A 8 10.20 -7.20 4.37
C LEU A 8 9.40 -8.50 4.19
N ALA A 9 9.99 -9.51 3.56
CA ALA A 9 9.36 -10.82 3.43
C ALA A 9 9.17 -11.50 4.80
N ALA A 10 10.17 -11.44 5.68
CA ALA A 10 10.08 -11.97 7.04
C ALA A 10 9.06 -11.19 7.90
N ALA A 11 9.03 -9.86 7.79
CA ALA A 11 8.02 -9.03 8.45
C ALA A 11 6.61 -9.36 7.95
N PHE A 12 6.43 -9.49 6.64
CA PHE A 12 5.16 -9.89 6.04
C PHE A 12 4.72 -11.28 6.52
N VAL A 13 5.63 -12.27 6.52
CA VAL A 13 5.35 -13.62 7.03
C VAL A 13 5.04 -13.61 8.52
N ALA A 14 5.76 -12.81 9.31
CA ALA A 14 5.48 -12.66 10.73
C ALA A 14 4.10 -12.04 10.95
N VAL A 15 3.78 -10.93 10.29
CA VAL A 15 2.46 -10.28 10.39
C VAL A 15 1.37 -11.25 9.94
N ALA A 16 1.55 -11.98 8.84
CA ALA A 16 0.59 -12.98 8.39
C ALA A 16 0.42 -14.12 9.41
N TYR A 17 1.52 -14.64 9.95
CA TYR A 17 1.49 -15.69 10.97
C TYR A 17 0.80 -15.23 12.25
N PHE A 18 1.18 -14.08 12.81
CA PHE A 18 0.54 -13.48 13.99
C PHE A 18 -0.94 -13.19 13.72
N SER A 19 -1.26 -12.62 12.57
CA SER A 19 -2.64 -12.36 12.15
C SER A 19 -3.52 -13.60 12.15
N TYR A 20 -2.99 -14.72 11.66
CA TYR A 20 -3.69 -16.00 11.68
C TYR A 20 -3.74 -16.62 13.06
N ALA A 21 -2.63 -16.59 13.81
CA ALA A 21 -2.54 -17.17 15.14
C ALA A 21 -3.45 -16.47 16.16
N TYR A 22 -3.72 -15.17 15.97
CA TYR A 22 -4.57 -14.35 16.84
C TYR A 22 -5.89 -13.97 16.17
N PHE A 23 -6.29 -14.65 15.09
CA PHE A 23 -7.50 -14.30 14.34
C PHE A 23 -8.75 -14.36 15.23
N ASP A 24 -8.91 -15.41 16.02
CA ASP A 24 -10.09 -15.56 16.90
C ASP A 24 -10.18 -14.39 17.90
N ALA A 25 -9.05 -13.95 18.45
CA ALA A 25 -9.00 -12.79 19.33
C ALA A 25 -9.32 -11.46 18.62
N LEU A 26 -8.89 -11.31 17.35
CA LEU A 26 -9.24 -10.16 16.52
C LEU A 26 -10.72 -10.16 16.15
N GLU A 27 -11.29 -11.33 15.88
CA GLU A 27 -12.72 -11.52 15.60
C GLU A 27 -13.57 -11.22 16.83
N ASP A 28 -13.24 -11.81 17.98
CA ASP A 28 -13.91 -11.53 19.25
C ASP A 28 -13.85 -10.04 19.60
N PHE A 29 -12.69 -9.41 19.43
CA PHE A 29 -12.54 -7.97 19.66
C PHE A 29 -13.40 -7.13 18.70
N ALA A 30 -13.41 -7.48 17.41
CA ALA A 30 -14.16 -6.75 16.38
C ALA A 30 -15.68 -6.89 16.58
N LEU A 31 -16.14 -8.09 16.96
CA LEU A 31 -17.55 -8.35 17.28
C LEU A 31 -17.99 -7.65 18.56
N ALA A 32 -17.12 -7.60 19.57
CA ALA A 32 -17.38 -6.86 20.81
C ALA A 32 -17.36 -5.32 20.60
N HIS A 33 -16.63 -4.83 19.59
CA HIS A 33 -16.45 -3.40 19.33
C HIS A 33 -16.73 -3.02 17.86
N PRO A 34 -18.01 -3.10 17.41
CA PRO A 34 -18.38 -2.89 16.01
C PRO A 34 -18.04 -1.48 15.49
N VAL A 35 -17.92 -0.49 16.39
CA VAL A 35 -17.50 0.88 16.05
C VAL A 35 -15.99 1.02 16.15
N ALA A 36 -15.37 0.62 17.27
CA ALA A 36 -13.94 0.88 17.50
C ALA A 36 -13.03 0.03 16.60
N GLY A 37 -13.42 -1.20 16.26
CA GLY A 37 -12.65 -2.10 15.40
C GLY A 37 -12.26 -1.46 14.05
N PRO A 38 -13.24 -0.99 13.26
CA PRO A 38 -12.96 -0.27 12.01
C PRO A 38 -12.07 0.97 12.19
N PHE A 39 -12.28 1.78 13.23
CA PHE A 39 -11.45 2.97 13.48
C PHE A 39 -10.00 2.62 13.81
N ILE A 40 -9.78 1.57 14.61
CA ILE A 40 -8.44 1.07 14.95
C ILE A 40 -7.75 0.55 13.69
N PHE A 41 -8.45 -0.27 12.89
CA PHE A 41 -7.92 -0.78 11.62
C PHE A 41 -7.54 0.35 10.65
N ILE A 42 -8.43 1.32 10.44
CA ILE A 42 -8.15 2.50 9.61
C ILE A 42 -6.94 3.27 10.13
N SER A 43 -6.82 3.45 11.44
CA SER A 43 -5.69 4.16 12.05
C SER A 43 -4.37 3.42 11.83
N ILE A 44 -4.38 2.09 11.94
CA ILE A 44 -3.22 1.24 11.65
C ILE A 44 -2.80 1.39 10.19
N GLU A 45 -3.73 1.31 9.24
CA GLU A 45 -3.44 1.50 7.81
C GLU A 45 -2.90 2.93 7.51
N ILE A 46 -3.41 3.96 8.19
CA ILE A 46 -2.88 5.32 8.04
C ILE A 46 -1.42 5.38 8.52
N ILE A 47 -1.13 4.79 9.68
CA ILE A 47 0.21 4.77 10.27
C ILE A 47 1.18 3.99 9.38
N ASP A 48 0.76 2.84 8.84
CA ASP A 48 1.57 2.02 7.93
C ASP A 48 2.02 2.81 6.71
N VAL A 49 1.07 3.44 6.01
CA VAL A 49 1.35 4.20 4.79
C VAL A 49 2.29 5.39 5.04
N VAL A 50 2.28 5.96 6.25
CA VAL A 50 3.13 7.10 6.60
C VAL A 50 4.51 6.65 7.10
N PHE A 51 4.59 5.60 7.93
CA PHE A 51 5.80 5.29 8.70
C PHE A 51 6.44 3.95 8.38
N ALA A 52 5.66 2.93 8.04
CA ALA A 52 6.15 1.56 7.89
C ALA A 52 5.61 0.86 6.61
N PRO A 53 5.90 1.41 5.42
CA PRO A 53 5.38 0.96 4.12
C PRO A 53 5.18 -0.55 3.93
N GLY A 54 3.94 -1.00 3.84
CA GLY A 54 3.56 -2.36 3.43
C GLY A 54 3.60 -3.40 4.55
N SER A 55 3.75 -2.99 5.81
CA SER A 55 3.74 -3.89 6.95
C SER A 55 2.33 -4.43 7.23
N THR A 56 1.29 -3.68 6.86
CA THR A 56 -0.12 -4.05 7.10
C THR A 56 -0.79 -4.78 5.93
N LEU A 57 -0.07 -5.09 4.83
CA LEU A 57 -0.66 -5.78 3.67
C LEU A 57 -1.37 -7.10 4.02
N ALA A 58 -0.87 -7.82 5.04
CA ALA A 58 -1.47 -9.06 5.53
C ALA A 58 -2.73 -8.84 6.39
N LEU A 59 -2.99 -7.61 6.87
CA LEU A 59 -4.20 -7.25 7.63
C LEU A 59 -5.42 -7.06 6.72
N VAL A 60 -5.23 -6.73 5.45
CA VAL A 60 -6.35 -6.45 4.52
C VAL A 60 -7.25 -7.68 4.29
N PRO A 61 -6.71 -8.90 4.04
CA PRO A 61 -7.55 -10.09 4.00
C PRO A 61 -8.30 -10.36 5.32
N ILE A 62 -7.70 -10.05 6.47
CA ILE A 62 -8.38 -10.18 7.77
C ILE A 62 -9.58 -9.24 7.83
N ALA A 63 -9.41 -7.98 7.42
CA ALA A 63 -10.50 -7.02 7.38
C ALA A 63 -11.65 -7.51 6.47
N GLY A 64 -11.31 -8.13 5.35
CA GLY A 64 -12.29 -8.79 4.47
C GLY A 64 -13.02 -9.97 5.12
N ARG A 65 -12.33 -10.74 5.96
CA ARG A 65 -12.94 -11.84 6.73
C ARG A 65 -13.84 -11.34 7.86
N LEU A 66 -13.41 -10.29 8.57
CA LEU A 66 -14.12 -9.71 9.72
C LEU A 66 -15.39 -8.95 9.31
N TRP A 67 -15.29 -8.10 8.28
CA TRP A 67 -16.38 -7.20 7.88
C TRP A 67 -17.01 -7.54 6.53
N GLY A 68 -16.56 -8.63 5.89
CA GLY A 68 -16.94 -8.99 4.54
C GLY A 68 -16.17 -8.21 3.47
N PRO A 69 -16.32 -8.59 2.19
CA PRO A 69 -15.46 -8.06 1.13
C PRO A 69 -15.71 -6.57 0.89
N TRP A 70 -16.96 -6.10 1.01
CA TRP A 70 -17.32 -4.71 0.74
C TRP A 70 -16.88 -3.73 1.83
N LEU A 71 -17.18 -4.03 3.10
CA LEU A 71 -16.77 -3.16 4.21
C LEU A 71 -15.27 -3.24 4.47
N GLY A 72 -14.66 -4.44 4.35
CA GLY A 72 -13.21 -4.60 4.38
C GLY A 72 -12.52 -3.72 3.32
N THR A 73 -13.06 -3.70 2.09
CA THR A 73 -12.58 -2.81 1.03
C THR A 73 -12.72 -1.35 1.43
N LEU A 74 -13.89 -0.95 1.93
CA LEU A 74 -14.17 0.43 2.29
C LEU A 74 -13.20 0.93 3.38
N PHE A 75 -13.04 0.17 4.47
CA PHE A 75 -12.16 0.55 5.57
C PHE A 75 -10.69 0.59 5.13
N THR A 76 -10.26 -0.38 4.33
CA THR A 76 -8.91 -0.40 3.74
C THR A 76 -8.68 0.82 2.86
N MET A 77 -9.63 1.14 1.98
CA MET A 77 -9.55 2.32 1.11
C MET A 77 -9.48 3.62 1.92
N ILE A 78 -10.27 3.76 2.99
CA ILE A 78 -10.22 4.95 3.85
C ILE A 78 -8.82 5.09 4.46
N GLY A 79 -8.28 4.01 5.04
CA GLY A 79 -6.95 4.01 5.62
C GLY A 79 -5.85 4.36 4.62
N TRP A 80 -5.83 3.66 3.48
CA TRP A 80 -4.84 3.86 2.42
C TRP A 80 -4.90 5.25 1.78
N VAL A 81 -6.10 5.76 1.50
CA VAL A 81 -6.28 7.08 0.91
C VAL A 81 -5.90 8.17 1.90
N ALA A 82 -6.32 8.05 3.17
CA ALA A 82 -5.98 9.02 4.21
C ALA A 82 -4.48 9.05 4.52
N GLY A 83 -3.85 7.89 4.68
CA GLY A 83 -2.39 7.77 4.87
C GLY A 83 -1.62 8.32 3.67
N SER A 84 -2.03 7.95 2.45
CA SER A 84 -1.43 8.47 1.22
C SER A 84 -1.55 9.98 1.11
N PHE A 85 -2.71 10.53 1.50
CA PHE A 85 -2.93 11.96 1.54
C PHE A 85 -2.00 12.66 2.51
N LEU A 86 -1.80 12.12 3.72
CA LEU A 86 -0.87 12.69 4.70
C LEU A 86 0.57 12.67 4.17
N ALA A 87 1.05 11.53 3.65
CA ALA A 87 2.37 11.40 3.05
C ALA A 87 2.58 12.40 1.91
N PHE A 88 1.62 12.48 0.98
CA PHE A 88 1.62 13.45 -0.11
C PHE A 88 1.60 14.89 0.39
N PHE A 89 0.75 15.21 1.38
CA PHE A 89 0.62 16.55 1.93
C PHE A 89 1.93 17.01 2.55
N PHE A 90 2.56 16.19 3.39
CA PHE A 90 3.83 16.55 4.02
C PHE A 90 4.94 16.73 2.98
N ALA A 91 5.03 15.83 2.00
CA ALA A 91 5.96 15.95 0.88
C ALA A 91 5.73 17.24 0.06
N HIS A 92 4.48 17.49 -0.33
CA HIS A 92 4.12 18.57 -1.23
C HIS A 92 4.26 19.94 -0.56
N ARG A 93 3.83 20.06 0.70
CA ARG A 93 3.81 21.33 1.44
C ARG A 93 5.18 21.68 2.01
N PHE A 94 5.86 20.71 2.62
CA PHE A 94 7.10 20.97 3.36
C PHE A 94 8.33 20.46 2.62
N GLY A 95 8.29 19.28 1.99
CA GLY A 95 9.45 18.69 1.32
C GLY A 95 9.83 19.36 -0.01
N ARG A 96 8.84 19.78 -0.80
CA ARG A 96 9.06 20.35 -2.16
C ARG A 96 9.95 21.61 -2.17
N PRO A 97 9.81 22.57 -1.23
CA PRO A 97 10.77 23.68 -1.09
C PRO A 97 12.21 23.24 -0.87
N TRP A 98 12.45 22.23 -0.03
CA TRP A 98 13.79 21.68 0.22
C TRP A 98 14.37 21.03 -1.02
N VAL A 99 13.58 20.21 -1.71
CA VAL A 99 14.01 19.56 -2.97
C VAL A 99 14.45 20.59 -4.01
N ARG A 100 13.74 21.73 -4.14
CA ARG A 100 14.14 22.81 -5.06
C ARG A 100 15.47 23.48 -4.70
N ARG A 101 15.86 23.46 -3.42
CA ARG A 101 17.13 24.01 -2.94
C ARG A 101 18.28 23.02 -3.07
N LEU A 102 18.00 21.72 -2.91
CA LEU A 102 19.01 20.66 -2.84
C LEU A 102 19.25 19.95 -4.18
N VAL A 103 18.27 19.96 -5.08
CA VAL A 103 18.33 19.25 -6.37
C VAL A 103 18.48 20.24 -7.52
N SER A 104 19.47 20.01 -8.38
CA SER A 104 19.74 20.89 -9.53
C SER A 104 18.55 20.94 -10.50
N ALA A 105 18.36 22.10 -11.14
CA ALA A 105 17.30 22.30 -12.13
C ALA A 105 17.34 21.25 -13.25
N ARG A 106 18.55 20.87 -13.72
CA ARG A 106 18.73 19.83 -14.74
C ARG A 106 18.17 18.47 -14.29
N LYS A 107 18.37 18.09 -13.02
CA LYS A 107 17.88 16.81 -12.49
C LYS A 107 16.36 16.83 -12.24
N LEU A 108 15.81 17.97 -11.86
CA LEU A 108 14.35 18.15 -11.80
C LEU A 108 13.71 18.08 -13.20
N GLU A 109 14.35 18.66 -14.20
CA GLU A 109 13.91 18.60 -15.60
C GLU A 109 13.93 17.17 -16.15
N SER A 110 14.97 16.39 -15.84
CA SER A 110 15.02 14.97 -16.24
C SER A 110 13.91 14.15 -15.61
N ILE A 111 13.58 14.38 -14.33
CA ILE A 111 12.46 13.70 -13.66
C ILE A 111 11.14 14.08 -14.34
N ARG A 112 10.94 15.36 -14.65
CA ARG A 112 9.73 15.86 -15.34
C ARG A 112 9.51 15.20 -16.69
N ARG A 113 10.59 14.89 -17.43
CA ARG A 113 10.50 14.21 -18.73
C ARG A 113 10.01 12.76 -18.64
N ILE A 114 10.21 12.11 -17.49
CA ILE A 114 9.79 10.72 -17.23
C ILE A 114 8.36 10.67 -16.66
N LEU A 115 7.87 11.78 -16.09
CA LEU A 115 6.51 11.84 -15.56
C LEU A 115 5.45 11.63 -16.66
N PRO A 116 4.36 10.90 -16.35
CA PRO A 116 3.26 10.73 -17.27
C PRO A 116 2.67 12.07 -17.72
N LYS A 117 2.39 12.20 -19.03
CA LYS A 117 1.73 13.40 -19.60
C LYS A 117 0.42 13.72 -18.87
N HIS A 118 -0.35 12.68 -18.53
CA HIS A 118 -1.57 12.78 -17.73
C HIS A 118 -1.31 12.30 -16.30
N LEU A 119 -0.88 13.22 -15.43
CA LEU A 119 -0.54 12.90 -14.04
C LEU A 119 -1.63 12.14 -13.29
N PHE A 120 -2.91 12.44 -13.54
CA PHE A 120 -4.03 11.72 -12.93
C PHE A 120 -3.99 10.22 -13.24
N TRP A 121 -3.97 9.86 -14.53
CA TRP A 121 -3.89 8.46 -14.96
C TRP A 121 -2.56 7.81 -14.61
N GLY A 122 -1.48 8.60 -14.59
CA GLY A 122 -0.20 8.17 -14.06
C GLY A 122 -0.28 7.69 -12.61
N VAL A 123 -0.93 8.47 -11.75
CA VAL A 123 -1.16 8.09 -10.34
C VAL A 123 -2.02 6.83 -10.26
N VAL A 124 -3.16 6.78 -10.97
CA VAL A 124 -4.02 5.59 -11.00
C VAL A 124 -3.22 4.34 -11.37
N PHE A 125 -2.45 4.42 -12.46
CA PHE A 125 -1.61 3.30 -12.91
C PHE A 125 -0.55 2.92 -11.87
N PHE A 126 0.14 3.90 -11.30
CA PHE A 126 1.14 3.63 -10.26
C PHE A 126 0.53 2.97 -9.02
N ARG A 127 -0.71 3.28 -8.64
CA ARG A 127 -1.38 2.58 -7.54
C ARG A 127 -1.67 1.11 -7.81
N LEU A 128 -1.78 0.72 -9.07
CA LEU A 128 -2.01 -0.68 -9.44
C LEU A 128 -0.74 -1.52 -9.42
N VAL A 129 0.44 -0.90 -9.56
CA VAL A 129 1.70 -1.63 -9.80
C VAL A 129 2.81 -1.32 -8.80
N LEU A 130 2.74 -0.18 -8.11
CA LEU A 130 3.75 0.24 -7.12
C LEU A 130 3.16 0.22 -5.70
N PRO A 131 4.01 -0.06 -4.69
CA PRO A 131 3.65 0.14 -3.29
C PRO A 131 3.15 1.56 -3.02
N LEU A 132 2.15 1.69 -2.15
CA LEU A 132 1.40 2.93 -1.94
C LEU A 132 2.26 4.05 -1.33
N ASP A 133 3.28 3.68 -0.59
CA ASP A 133 3.78 4.55 0.48
C ASP A 133 4.88 5.48 -0.06
N VAL A 134 5.94 4.90 -0.62
CA VAL A 134 7.04 5.64 -1.27
C VAL A 134 6.53 6.48 -2.44
N THR A 135 5.54 5.94 -3.17
CA THR A 135 4.94 6.57 -4.33
C THR A 135 4.23 7.87 -3.96
N SER A 136 3.56 7.93 -2.80
CA SER A 136 2.88 9.13 -2.30
C SER A 136 3.84 10.28 -2.02
N TYR A 137 4.96 9.99 -1.34
CA TYR A 137 6.03 10.97 -1.10
C TYR A 137 6.64 11.44 -2.41
N ALA A 138 6.99 10.52 -3.32
CA ALA A 138 7.57 10.86 -4.61
C ALA A 138 6.65 11.76 -5.45
N ILE A 139 5.36 11.42 -5.52
CA ILE A 139 4.36 12.22 -6.24
C ILE A 139 4.26 13.63 -5.61
N GLY A 140 4.24 13.74 -4.28
CA GLY A 140 4.19 15.01 -3.56
C GLY A 140 5.41 15.91 -3.80
N LEU A 141 6.61 15.32 -3.78
CA LEU A 141 7.87 16.03 -3.98
C LEU A 141 8.08 16.50 -5.43
N PHE A 142 7.82 15.62 -6.39
CA PHE A 142 8.32 15.82 -7.76
C PHE A 142 7.27 16.26 -8.76
N THR A 143 5.97 16.15 -8.43
CA THR A 143 4.90 16.47 -9.38
C THR A 143 4.16 17.77 -9.01
N PRO A 144 3.56 18.46 -9.99
CA PRO A 144 2.68 19.60 -9.75
C PRO A 144 1.20 19.22 -9.56
N ILE A 145 0.87 17.94 -9.33
CA ILE A 145 -0.53 17.52 -9.13
C ILE A 145 -1.13 18.21 -7.90
N ASN A 146 -2.41 18.59 -7.99
CA ASN A 146 -3.13 19.17 -6.84
C ASN A 146 -3.76 18.08 -5.96
N TYR A 147 -4.11 18.45 -4.73
CA TYR A 147 -4.66 17.53 -3.73
C TYR A 147 -5.89 16.76 -4.22
N ARG A 148 -6.84 17.44 -4.88
CA ARG A 148 -8.09 16.82 -5.33
C ARG A 148 -7.83 15.74 -6.37
N LYS A 149 -7.04 16.05 -7.41
CA LYS A 149 -6.68 15.09 -8.47
C LYS A 149 -5.89 13.92 -7.91
N TYR A 150 -5.01 14.16 -6.94
CA TYR A 150 -4.23 13.10 -6.30
C TYR A 150 -5.09 12.17 -5.44
N LEU A 151 -5.98 12.73 -4.62
CA LEU A 151 -6.90 11.97 -3.77
C LEU A 151 -7.82 11.08 -4.60
N THR A 152 -8.48 11.64 -5.63
CA THR A 152 -9.40 10.87 -6.47
C THR A 152 -8.68 9.83 -7.32
N ALA A 153 -7.50 10.16 -7.88
CA ALA A 153 -6.67 9.18 -8.58
C ALA A 153 -6.20 8.05 -7.66
N THR A 154 -5.82 8.38 -6.42
CA THR A 154 -5.42 7.38 -5.43
C THR A 154 -6.60 6.49 -5.07
N ALA A 155 -7.75 7.05 -4.73
CA ALA A 155 -8.95 6.27 -4.40
C ALA A 155 -9.33 5.29 -5.53
N ILE A 156 -9.33 5.75 -6.79
CA ILE A 156 -9.63 4.90 -7.94
C ILE A 156 -8.55 3.83 -8.13
N GLY A 157 -7.28 4.23 -8.05
CA GLY A 157 -6.16 3.33 -8.30
C GLY A 157 -5.99 2.24 -7.24
N VAL A 158 -6.36 2.50 -5.99
CA VAL A 158 -6.24 1.50 -4.90
C VAL A 158 -7.45 0.59 -4.79
N ALA A 159 -8.62 1.01 -5.29
CA ALA A 159 -9.87 0.26 -5.14
C ALA A 159 -9.80 -1.19 -5.62
N PRO A 160 -9.21 -1.52 -6.80
CA PRO A 160 -9.13 -2.91 -7.25
C PRO A 160 -8.27 -3.78 -6.32
N GLY A 161 -7.14 -3.25 -5.84
CA GLY A 161 -6.25 -3.96 -4.92
C GLY A 161 -6.88 -4.18 -3.55
N ALA A 162 -7.52 -3.14 -2.99
CA ALA A 162 -8.23 -3.22 -1.72
C ALA A 162 -9.38 -4.24 -1.80
N PHE A 163 -10.13 -4.24 -2.90
CA PHE A 163 -11.20 -5.20 -3.13
C PHE A 163 -10.67 -6.62 -3.27
N PHE A 164 -9.65 -6.83 -4.10
CA PHE A 164 -9.07 -8.15 -4.31
C PHE A 164 -8.56 -8.76 -2.99
N LEU A 165 -7.81 -7.99 -2.20
CA LEU A 165 -7.28 -8.46 -0.92
C LEU A 165 -8.37 -8.72 0.12
N SER A 166 -9.37 -7.83 0.21
CA SER A 166 -10.50 -8.04 1.12
C SER A 166 -11.32 -9.28 0.70
N PHE A 167 -11.57 -9.44 -0.60
CA PHE A 167 -12.26 -10.61 -1.14
C PHE A 167 -11.46 -11.90 -0.89
N LEU A 168 -10.13 -11.88 -1.09
CA LEU A 168 -9.24 -13.01 -0.81
C LEU A 168 -9.43 -13.54 0.62
N GLY A 169 -9.60 -12.65 1.59
CA GLY A 169 -9.83 -12.98 2.99
C GLY A 169 -11.11 -13.80 3.26
N THR A 170 -12.09 -13.68 2.38
CA THR A 170 -13.37 -14.43 2.48
C THR A 170 -13.29 -15.84 1.91
N LEU A 171 -12.23 -16.14 1.15
CA LEU A 171 -12.05 -17.47 0.56
C LEU A 171 -11.56 -18.48 1.61
N PRO A 172 -11.80 -19.79 1.41
CA PRO A 172 -11.26 -20.81 2.30
C PRO A 172 -9.73 -20.75 2.37
N LEU A 173 -9.17 -21.09 3.53
CA LEU A 173 -7.73 -20.98 3.82
C LEU A 173 -6.84 -21.64 2.76
N LEU A 174 -7.26 -22.78 2.21
CA LEU A 174 -6.53 -23.47 1.15
C LEU A 174 -6.34 -22.59 -0.10
N TYR A 175 -7.39 -21.88 -0.54
CA TYR A 175 -7.31 -21.00 -1.71
C TYR A 175 -6.39 -19.81 -1.43
N GLN A 176 -6.46 -19.25 -0.22
CA GLN A 176 -5.54 -18.18 0.18
C GLN A 176 -4.10 -18.67 0.14
N ALA A 177 -3.81 -19.82 0.74
CA ALA A 177 -2.47 -20.42 0.77
C ALA A 177 -1.93 -20.70 -0.64
N VAL A 178 -2.76 -21.26 -1.53
CA VAL A 178 -2.39 -21.52 -2.94
C VAL A 178 -2.08 -20.21 -3.68
N LEU A 179 -2.93 -19.19 -3.55
CA LEU A 179 -2.75 -17.90 -4.23
C LEU A 179 -1.52 -17.15 -3.71
N PHE A 180 -1.28 -17.13 -2.40
CA PHE A 180 -0.06 -16.56 -1.82
C PHE A 180 1.20 -17.31 -2.27
N SER A 181 1.16 -18.64 -2.26
CA SER A 181 2.29 -19.47 -2.72
C SER A 181 2.59 -19.22 -4.20
N ALA A 182 1.56 -19.16 -5.05
CA ALA A 182 1.71 -18.85 -6.47
C ALA A 182 2.32 -17.46 -6.68
N ALA A 183 1.87 -16.44 -5.94
CA ALA A 183 2.43 -15.09 -6.01
C ALA A 183 3.92 -15.08 -5.63
N VAL A 184 4.31 -15.73 -4.52
CA VAL A 184 5.71 -15.85 -4.09
C VAL A 184 6.57 -16.55 -5.15
N ILE A 185 6.07 -17.65 -5.72
CA ILE A 185 6.78 -18.41 -6.76
C ILE A 185 6.97 -17.57 -8.03
N ILE A 186 5.91 -16.88 -8.49
CA ILE A 186 5.97 -16.01 -9.67
C ILE A 186 6.96 -14.87 -9.44
N THR A 187 6.90 -14.21 -8.28
CA THR A 187 7.83 -13.14 -7.92
C THR A 187 9.26 -13.65 -7.84
N TYR A 188 9.50 -14.82 -7.26
CA TYR A 188 10.82 -15.46 -7.22
C TYR A 188 11.37 -15.71 -8.63
N PHE A 189 10.60 -16.32 -9.52
CA PHE A 189 11.02 -16.56 -10.91
C PHE A 189 11.23 -15.26 -11.70
N TYR A 190 10.38 -14.25 -11.48
CA TYR A 190 10.53 -12.94 -12.09
C TYR A 190 11.83 -12.26 -11.67
N ILE A 191 12.14 -12.24 -10.37
CA ILE A 191 13.39 -11.68 -9.83
C ILE A 191 14.61 -12.44 -10.36
N ARG A 192 14.54 -13.78 -10.42
CA ARG A 192 15.61 -14.61 -10.97
C ARG A 192 15.86 -14.32 -12.45
N ARG A 193 14.79 -14.14 -13.25
CA ARG A 193 14.87 -13.88 -14.69
C ARG A 193 15.40 -12.48 -15.02
N THR A 194 15.10 -11.49 -14.20
CA THR A 194 15.51 -10.09 -14.41
C THR A 194 16.94 -9.79 -13.96
N GLY A 195 17.67 -10.78 -13.44
CA GLY A 195 19.07 -10.61 -13.04
C GLY A 195 19.27 -9.68 -11.84
N LEU A 196 18.20 -9.30 -11.13
CA LEU A 196 18.24 -8.44 -9.94
C LEU A 196 18.99 -9.07 -8.75
N MET A 197 19.28 -10.38 -8.85
CA MET A 197 20.15 -11.10 -7.93
C MET A 197 21.59 -11.24 -8.44
N GLY A 198 21.99 -10.60 -9.54
CA GLY A 198 23.30 -10.76 -10.18
C GLY A 198 24.36 -9.70 -9.87
N SER A 199 24.12 -8.78 -8.91
CA SER A 199 25.08 -7.74 -8.51
C SER A 199 25.53 -7.88 -7.07
#